data_AF-A0A536UC72-F1
#
_entry.id   AF-A0A536UC72-F1
#
_cell.length_a   1.000
_cell.length_b   1.000
_cell.length_c   1.000
_cell.angle_alpha   90.00
_cell.angle_beta   90.00
_cell.angle_gamma   90.00
#
_symmetry.space_group_name_H-M   'P 1'
#
loop_
_entity.id
_entity.type
_entity.pdbx_description
1 polymer ?
#
loop_
_entity_poly.entity_id
_entity_poly.type
_entity_poly.pdbx_seq_one_letter_code
_entity_poly.pdbx_strand_id
1 'polypeptide(L)'
;MRIQAGGPVAGDVLKCQLKPVTTTNYTVTFTPAELVRLNMIFLQGVCDWTKPGIGQLLIADTWLRYFDPSGAWARMGHTSFGN
;
A
#
# COMPACT_ATOMS: atom_id res chain seq x y z
N MET A 1 9.44 8.04 6.53
CA MET A 1 9.59 6.74 5.83
C MET A 1 8.36 5.88 6.14
N ARG A 2 7.77 5.19 5.15
CA ARG A 2 6.54 4.37 5.36
C ARG A 2 6.74 3.24 6.37
N ILE A 3 7.92 2.63 6.39
CA ILE A 3 8.27 1.53 7.30
C ILE A 3 8.19 1.97 8.77
N GLN A 4 8.71 3.16 9.08
CA GLN A 4 8.64 3.72 10.44
C GLN A 4 7.21 3.99 10.93
N ALA A 5 6.27 4.16 10.01
CA ALA A 5 4.86 4.35 10.30
C ALA A 5 4.06 3.03 10.34
N GLY A 6 4.75 1.88 10.39
CA GLY A 6 4.15 0.55 10.39
C GLY A 6 3.82 -0.03 9.01
N GLY A 7 4.29 0.61 7.93
CA GLY A 7 4.11 0.10 6.57
C GLY A 7 4.99 -1.12 6.29
N PRO A 8 4.61 -1.98 5.31
CA PRO A 8 5.34 -3.19 5.00
C PRO A 8 6.73 -2.89 4.44
N VAL A 9 7.71 -3.74 4.75
CA VAL A 9 9.09 -3.64 4.25
C VAL A 9 9.14 -3.73 2.73
N ALA A 10 8.24 -4.50 2.11
CA ALA A 10 8.12 -4.61 0.66
C ALA A 10 7.86 -3.26 -0.03
N GLY A 11 7.28 -2.29 0.67
CA GLY A 11 7.08 -0.95 0.13
C GLY A 11 6.09 -0.88 -1.04
N ASP A 12 5.26 -1.88 -1.24
CA ASP A 12 4.36 -2.04 -2.40
C ASP A 12 2.99 -1.34 -2.23
N VAL A 13 2.59 -1.03 -0.99
CA VAL A 13 1.38 -0.22 -0.70
C VAL A 13 1.62 1.28 -0.93
N LEU A 14 1.64 1.73 -2.20
CA LEU A 14 1.99 3.12 -2.56
C LEU A 14 0.96 4.15 -2.05
N LYS A 15 -0.32 3.94 -2.36
CA LYS A 15 -1.44 4.75 -1.85
C LYS A 15 -2.24 3.91 -0.87
N CYS A 16 -2.04 4.14 0.42
CA CYS A 16 -2.76 3.42 1.47
C CYS A 16 -4.24 3.83 1.51
N GLN A 17 -5.08 2.91 1.97
CA GLN A 17 -6.43 3.24 2.43
C GLN A 17 -6.31 3.88 3.81
N LEU A 18 -7.25 4.78 4.16
CA LEU A 18 -7.22 5.47 5.45
C LEU A 18 -8.19 4.83 6.44
N LYS A 19 -7.80 4.83 7.72
CA LYS A 19 -8.66 4.51 8.87
C LYS A 19 -8.60 5.64 9.90
N PRO A 20 -9.66 5.83 10.71
CA PRO A 20 -9.64 6.81 11.80
C PRO A 20 -8.48 6.55 12.78
N VAL A 21 -8.02 7.61 13.44
CA VAL A 21 -7.04 7.49 14.52
C VAL A 21 -7.69 6.72 15.68
N THR A 22 -7.07 5.62 16.08
CA THR A 22 -7.50 4.82 17.24
C THR A 22 -6.32 4.64 18.18
N THR A 23 -6.50 4.95 19.47
CA THR A 23 -5.44 4.89 20.49
C THR A 23 -4.86 3.48 20.65
N THR A 24 -5.65 2.44 20.38
CA THR A 24 -5.23 1.03 20.40
C THR A 24 -4.17 0.68 19.35
N ASN A 25 -3.95 1.53 18.34
CA ASN A 25 -2.87 1.33 17.35
C ASN A 25 -1.50 1.81 17.86
N TYR A 26 -1.42 2.40 19.05
CA TYR A 26 -0.20 2.99 19.59
C TYR A 26 0.18 2.34 20.91
N THR A 27 1.46 2.08 21.12
CA THR A 27 1.99 1.54 22.38
C THR A 27 2.13 2.61 23.47
N VAL A 28 2.07 3.88 23.08
CA VAL A 28 2.13 5.03 23.98
C VAL A 28 0.73 5.48 24.39
N THR A 29 0.61 6.02 25.59
CA THR A 29 -0.61 6.66 26.05
C THR A 29 -0.58 8.13 25.68
N PHE A 30 -1.62 8.60 24.99
CA PHE A 30 -1.80 10.03 24.71
C PHE A 30 -2.58 10.70 25.82
N THR A 31 -2.18 11.93 26.15
CA THR A 31 -3.06 12.86 26.88
C THR A 31 -4.23 13.29 25.98
N PRO A 32 -5.35 13.79 26.56
CA PRO A 32 -6.48 14.27 25.77
C PRO A 32 -6.09 15.37 24.77
N ALA A 33 -5.23 16.30 25.15
CA ALA A 33 -4.77 17.39 24.29
C ALA A 33 -3.92 16.88 23.11
N GLU A 34 -3.06 15.88 23.34
CA GLU A 34 -2.27 15.26 22.27
C GLU A 34 -3.16 14.49 21.30
N LEU A 35 -4.19 13.78 21.80
CA LEU A 35 -5.13 13.07 20.94
C LEU A 35 -5.95 14.03 20.07
N VAL A 36 -6.39 15.17 20.64
CA VAL A 36 -7.06 16.24 19.88
C VAL A 36 -6.14 16.77 18.78
N ARG A 37 -4.88 17.07 19.11
CA ARG A 37 -3.88 17.52 18.14
C ARG A 37 -3.63 16.48 17.05
N LEU A 38 -3.52 15.20 17.41
CA LEU A 38 -3.30 14.11 16.46
C LEU A 38 -4.43 14.01 15.43
N ASN A 39 -5.69 14.11 15.89
CA ASN A 39 -6.85 14.11 15.01
C ASN A 39 -6.91 15.36 14.10
N MET A 40 -6.48 16.52 14.60
CA MET A 40 -6.41 17.74 13.78
C MET A 40 -5.34 17.68 12.68
N ILE A 41 -4.21 16.98 12.92
CA ILE A 41 -3.17 16.80 11.91
C ILE A 41 -3.63 15.78 10.85
N PHE A 42 -4.26 14.70 11.27
CA PHE A 42 -4.72 13.62 10.41
C PHE A 42 -6.25 13.61 10.26
N LEU A 43 -6.80 14.68 9.70
CA LEU A 43 -8.26 14.87 9.56
C LEU A 43 -8.95 13.73 8.80
N GLN A 44 -8.27 13.16 7.80
CA GLN A 44 -8.82 12.07 6.99
C GLN A 44 -8.46 10.68 7.55
N GLY A 45 -7.76 10.64 8.68
CA GLY A 45 -7.23 9.42 9.27
C GLY A 45 -5.79 9.11 8.86
N VAL A 46 -5.34 7.94 9.31
CA VAL A 46 -3.99 7.41 9.10
C VAL A 46 -4.03 6.18 8.20
N CYS A 47 -2.89 5.76 7.67
CA CYS A 47 -2.84 4.57 6.80
C CYS A 47 -3.33 3.30 7.53
N ASP A 48 -4.20 2.56 6.86
CA ASP A 48 -4.55 1.19 7.19
C ASP A 48 -3.63 0.23 6.44
N TRP A 49 -2.51 -0.13 7.07
CA TRP A 49 -1.54 -1.04 6.48
C TRP A 49 -2.00 -2.49 6.42
N THR A 50 -3.18 -2.82 6.95
CA THR A 50 -3.76 -4.18 6.85
C THR A 50 -4.42 -4.45 5.51
N LYS A 51 -4.56 -3.41 4.67
CA LYS A 51 -5.26 -3.47 3.38
C LYS A 51 -4.31 -3.20 2.22
N PRO A 52 -4.60 -3.75 1.02
CA PRO A 52 -3.84 -3.41 -0.19
C PRO A 52 -3.99 -1.92 -0.54
N GLY A 53 -3.06 -1.41 -1.33
CA GLY A 53 -3.12 -0.05 -1.84
C GLY A 53 -4.34 0.20 -2.70
N ILE A 54 -4.81 1.45 -2.72
CA ILE A 54 -5.88 1.88 -3.62
C ILE A 54 -5.41 1.70 -5.06
N GLY A 55 -6.15 0.90 -5.83
CA GLY A 55 -5.80 0.56 -7.21
C GLY A 55 -4.62 -0.41 -7.34
N GLN A 56 -4.15 -1.01 -6.23
CA GLN A 56 -3.13 -2.06 -6.28
C GLN A 56 -3.73 -3.31 -6.94
N LEU A 57 -3.09 -3.78 -8.00
CA LEU A 57 -3.44 -5.01 -8.69
C LEU A 57 -2.43 -6.10 -8.36
N LEU A 58 -2.87 -7.34 -8.36
CA LEU A 58 -1.97 -8.47 -8.34
C LEU A 58 -1.16 -8.50 -9.64
N ILE A 59 0.12 -8.80 -9.52
CA ILE A 59 0.99 -9.06 -10.66
C ILE A 59 0.44 -10.29 -11.41
N ALA A 60 0.17 -10.13 -12.71
CA ALA A 60 -0.40 -11.20 -13.53
C ALA A 60 0.61 -12.34 -13.78
N ASP A 61 1.88 -11.99 -13.96
CA ASP A 61 3.02 -12.91 -14.00
C ASP A 61 4.33 -12.16 -13.77
N THR A 62 5.42 -12.86 -13.44
CA THR A 62 6.75 -12.26 -13.21
C THR A 62 7.33 -11.66 -14.49
N TRP A 63 6.99 -12.23 -15.65
CA TRP A 63 7.45 -11.79 -16.96
C TRP A 63 6.25 -11.54 -17.89
N LEU A 64 5.95 -10.26 -18.13
CA LEU A 64 4.88 -9.82 -19.02
C LEU A 64 5.47 -9.16 -20.26
N ARG A 65 4.87 -9.46 -21.41
CA ARG A 65 5.26 -8.90 -22.70
C ARG A 65 4.13 -8.04 -23.24
N TYR A 66 4.46 -6.82 -23.66
CA TYR A 66 3.55 -5.94 -24.37
C TYR A 66 3.55 -6.32 -25.86
N PHE A 67 2.39 -6.68 -26.42
CA PHE A 67 2.21 -6.85 -27.86
C PHE A 67 1.12 -5.89 -28.31
N ASP A 68 1.35 -5.14 -29.39
CA ASP A 68 0.38 -4.17 -29.92
C ASP A 68 0.26 -4.26 -31.45
N PRO A 69 -0.97 -4.16 -32.01
CA PRO A 69 -1.73 -2.90 -32.08
C PRO A 69 -2.94 -2.72 -31.12
N SER A 70 -3.32 -3.73 -30.32
CA SER A 70 -4.59 -3.77 -29.58
C SER A 70 -4.53 -3.59 -28.05
N GLY A 71 -3.35 -3.36 -27.47
CA GLY A 71 -3.13 -3.08 -26.04
C GLY A 71 -3.19 -4.29 -25.11
N ALA A 72 -3.09 -5.51 -25.64
CA ALA A 72 -3.22 -6.74 -24.84
C ALA A 72 -1.87 -7.24 -24.29
N TRP A 73 -1.85 -7.61 -23.01
CA TRP A 73 -0.71 -8.24 -22.34
C TRP A 73 -0.78 -9.76 -22.48
N ALA A 74 0.32 -10.40 -22.85
CA ALA A 74 0.43 -11.86 -22.87
C ALA A 74 1.44 -12.34 -21.80
N ARG A 75 1.16 -13.51 -21.22
CA ARG A 75 2.06 -14.19 -20.28
C ARG A 75 3.31 -14.69 -21.02
N MET A 76 4.52 -14.40 -20.52
CA MET A 76 5.72 -15.14 -20.94
C MET A 76 5.85 -16.37 -20.06
N GLY A 77 5.67 -17.56 -20.64
CA GLY A 77 6.01 -18.79 -19.93
C GLY A 77 7.51 -18.85 -19.63
N HIS A 78 7.92 -19.73 -18.71
CA HIS A 78 9.33 -19.92 -18.30
C HIS A 78 10.29 -20.21 -19.47
N THR A 79 9.78 -20.65 -20.62
CA THR A 79 10.53 -20.99 -21.83
C THR A 79 10.58 -19.87 -22.88
N SER A 80 10.02 -18.69 -22.59
CA SER A 80 9.90 -17.60 -23.58
C SER A 80 11.13 -16.68 -23.67
N PHE A 81 12.13 -16.87 -22.81
CA PHE A 81 13.49 -16.33 -23.03
C PHE A 81 14.21 -17.29 -23.96
N GLY A 82 14.06 -17.07 -25.26
CA GLY A 82 14.53 -17.98 -26.30
C GLY A 82 15.94 -18.53 -26.03
N ASN A 83 15.99 -19.85 -25.89
CA ASN A 83 17.02 -20.71 -26.47
C ASN A 83 16.35 -21.99 -26.95
#